data_AF-A0A8K0GRC3-F1
#
_entry.id   AF-A0A8K0GRC3-F1
#
_cell.length_a   1.000
_cell.length_b   1.000
_cell.length_c   1.000
_cell.angle_alpha   90.00
_cell.angle_beta   90.00
_cell.angle_gamma   90.00
#
_symmetry.space_group_name_H-M   'P 1'
#
loop_
_entity.id
_entity.type
_entity.pdbx_description
1 polymer ?
#
loop_
_entity_poly.entity_id
_entity_poly.type
_entity_poly.pdbx_seq_one_letter_code
_entity_poly.pdbx_strand_id
1 'polypeptide(L)'
;MMMDHMMKPQEMIFFTVNDLILGKKMAVYFRQKDTSASSPHLLPREEADSISFSFKDLHNLLQFFSFSPGSPQANAIEDTLRQCEIKPIIGETKFCATSLESMLDFVRGVFGLDSAFSVVTTTHYTDSYVTFQNYTILEVPREILAPKMVACHTMPYPYLVYYCHSQKSENKVFKVPLRGDNGERVEAVAVCHMDTSQWSRDHASFRVLGIEPGTDPVCHFFPDDNLVWVPQAVSSSM
;
A
#
# COMPACT_ATOMS: atom_id res chain seq x y z
N MET A 1 24.46 22.75 -12.19
CA MET A 1 23.73 22.66 -10.91
C MET A 1 23.03 21.32 -10.90
N MET A 2 23.65 20.30 -10.31
CA MET A 2 23.06 18.96 -10.19
C MET A 2 22.09 18.98 -9.00
N MET A 3 20.80 18.86 -9.26
CA MET A 3 19.80 18.64 -8.22
C MET A 3 20.01 17.23 -7.68
N ASP A 4 20.63 17.14 -6.51
CA ASP A 4 20.73 15.94 -5.70
C ASP A 4 19.30 15.48 -5.36
N HIS A 5 18.73 14.60 -6.19
CA HIS A 5 17.44 13.97 -5.95
C HIS A 5 17.64 12.91 -4.86
N MET A 6 17.70 13.34 -3.60
CA MET A 6 17.65 12.43 -2.47
C MET A 6 16.32 11.65 -2.57
N MET A 7 16.40 10.34 -2.82
CA MET A 7 15.22 9.46 -2.77
C MET A 7 14.57 9.59 -1.39
N LYS A 8 13.25 9.78 -1.37
CA LYS A 8 12.52 9.87 -0.10
C LYS A 8 12.63 8.51 0.60
N PRO A 9 12.92 8.43 1.91
CA PRO A 9 13.02 7.16 2.61
C PRO A 9 11.79 6.26 2.41
N GLN A 10 10.60 6.85 2.34
CA GLN A 10 9.33 6.15 2.11
C GLN A 10 9.24 5.43 0.75
N GLU A 11 10.06 5.83 -0.23
CA GLU A 11 10.15 5.20 -1.55
C GLU A 11 11.13 4.01 -1.53
N MET A 12 11.88 3.80 -0.45
CA MET A 12 12.80 2.66 -0.24
C MET A 12 12.04 1.38 0.14
N ILE A 13 10.96 1.10 -0.58
CA ILE A 13 10.18 -0.14 -0.50
C ILE A 13 10.17 -0.89 -1.83
N PHE A 14 10.53 -0.21 -2.93
CA PHE A 14 10.54 -0.77 -4.27
C PHE A 14 11.77 -1.64 -4.50
N PHE A 15 11.59 -2.76 -5.20
CA PHE A 15 12.65 -3.67 -5.65
C PHE A 15 12.17 -4.42 -6.90
N THR A 16 13.05 -5.24 -7.49
CA THR A 16 12.68 -6.08 -8.65
C THR A 16 12.41 -7.51 -8.21
N VAL A 17 11.61 -8.27 -8.96
CA VAL A 17 11.33 -9.69 -8.61
C VAL A 17 12.61 -10.53 -8.48
N ASN A 18 13.67 -10.16 -9.20
CA ASN A 18 14.98 -10.81 -9.13
C ASN A 18 15.72 -10.55 -7.81
N ASP A 19 15.27 -9.61 -6.98
CA ASP A 19 15.84 -9.38 -5.65
C ASP A 19 15.26 -10.33 -4.58
N LEU A 20 14.19 -11.08 -4.88
CA LEU A 20 13.57 -12.06 -3.98
C LEU A 20 14.39 -13.37 -3.87
N ILE A 21 15.65 -13.23 -3.43
CA ILE A 21 16.62 -14.31 -3.31
C ILE A 21 17.02 -14.50 -1.85
N LEU A 22 17.08 -15.75 -1.40
CA LEU A 22 17.59 -16.11 -0.08
C LEU A 22 18.95 -15.46 0.20
N GLY A 23 19.09 -14.81 1.35
CA GLY A 23 20.31 -14.13 1.77
C GLY A 23 20.55 -12.76 1.14
N LYS A 24 19.70 -12.31 0.20
CA LYS A 24 19.77 -10.93 -0.31
C LYS A 24 19.55 -9.95 0.84
N LYS A 25 20.41 -8.93 0.89
CA LYS A 25 20.31 -7.80 1.83
C LYS A 25 19.85 -6.56 1.09
N MET A 26 18.87 -5.84 1.64
CA MET A 26 18.25 -4.65 1.03
C MET A 26 17.96 -3.58 2.08
N ALA A 27 18.19 -2.32 1.75
CA ALA A 27 17.77 -1.19 2.59
C ALA A 27 16.26 -0.97 2.40
N VAL A 28 15.48 -1.13 3.46
CA VAL A 28 14.02 -1.01 3.42
C VAL A 28 13.53 -0.02 4.46
N TYR A 29 12.60 0.84 4.05
CA TYR A 29 11.83 1.68 4.96
C TYR A 29 10.49 1.02 5.28
N PHE A 30 10.33 0.52 6.50
CA PHE A 30 9.01 0.14 7.01
C PHE A 30 8.48 1.29 7.85
N ARG A 31 7.44 1.97 7.34
CA ARG A 31 6.62 2.82 8.21
C ARG A 31 6.01 1.90 9.26
N GLN A 32 6.25 2.20 10.51
CA GLN A 32 5.60 1.52 11.61
C GLN A 32 4.28 2.21 11.92
N LYS A 33 3.27 1.42 12.26
CA LYS A 33 2.00 1.93 12.72
C LYS A 33 2.18 2.79 13.98
N ASP A 34 1.65 4.00 13.94
CA ASP A 34 1.51 4.82 15.15
C ASP A 34 0.47 4.15 16.06
N THR A 35 0.90 3.68 17.23
CA THR A 35 0.04 3.03 18.23
C THR A 35 -0.47 4.00 19.29
N SER A 36 -0.21 5.30 19.12
CA SER A 36 -0.75 6.33 20.02
C SER A 36 -2.27 6.39 19.95
N ALA A 37 -2.90 6.85 21.04
CA ALA A 37 -4.34 7.08 21.10
C ALA A 37 -4.82 8.17 20.12
N SER A 38 -3.89 8.92 19.51
CA SER A 38 -4.14 9.92 18.47
C SER A 38 -3.99 9.36 17.05
N SER A 39 -3.70 8.06 16.90
CA SER A 39 -3.59 7.44 15.58
C SER A 39 -4.94 7.50 14.85
N PRO A 40 -4.95 7.79 13.54
CA PRO A 40 -6.19 7.79 12.77
C PRO A 40 -6.90 6.44 12.86
N HIS A 41 -8.19 6.46 13.16
CA HIS A 41 -9.03 5.28 13.24
C HIS A 41 -10.02 5.24 12.08
N LEU A 42 -10.55 4.05 11.79
CA LEU A 42 -11.65 3.90 10.84
C LEU A 42 -12.91 4.50 11.45
N LEU A 43 -13.58 5.33 10.67
CA LEU A 43 -14.92 5.79 11.02
C LEU A 43 -15.95 4.74 10.58
N PRO A 44 -17.03 4.53 11.34
CA PRO A 44 -18.21 3.82 10.86
C PRO A 44 -18.72 4.49 9.57
N ARG A 45 -19.30 3.70 8.66
CA ARG A 45 -19.80 4.24 7.38
C ARG A 45 -20.69 5.47 7.53
N GLU A 46 -21.62 5.46 8.50
CA GLU A 46 -22.55 6.59 8.71
C GLU A 46 -21.82 7.89 9.03
N GLU A 47 -20.77 7.83 9.86
CA GLU A 47 -19.96 9.00 10.21
C GLU A 47 -19.07 9.41 9.03
N ALA A 48 -18.43 8.45 8.35
CA ALA A 48 -17.60 8.70 7.19
C ALA A 48 -18.40 9.37 6.04
N ASP A 49 -19.61 8.87 5.76
CA ASP A 49 -20.49 9.37 4.70
C ASP A 49 -21.07 10.76 5.04
N SER A 50 -21.09 11.15 6.32
CA SER A 50 -21.49 12.49 6.75
C SER A 50 -20.42 13.56 6.47
N ILE A 51 -19.18 13.15 6.20
CA ILE A 51 -18.05 14.02 5.89
C ILE A 51 -17.77 13.92 4.39
N SER A 52 -17.81 15.06 3.67
CA SER A 52 -17.48 15.04 2.24
C SER A 52 -16.06 14.49 1.99
N PHE A 53 -15.90 13.68 0.94
CA PHE A 53 -14.60 13.17 0.50
C PHE A 53 -14.39 13.52 -0.98
N SER A 54 -14.12 14.81 -1.23
CA SER A 54 -14.03 15.38 -2.57
C SER A 54 -13.06 16.57 -2.58
N PHE A 55 -12.19 16.62 -3.60
CA PHE A 55 -11.26 17.73 -3.80
C PHE A 55 -12.00 19.07 -3.98
N LYS A 56 -13.21 19.05 -4.55
CA LYS A 56 -14.03 20.26 -4.71
C LYS A 56 -14.44 20.88 -3.37
N ASP A 57 -14.51 20.07 -2.32
CA ASP A 57 -14.88 20.49 -0.97
C ASP A 57 -13.67 20.74 -0.07
N LEU A 58 -12.44 20.78 -0.64
CA LEU A 58 -11.19 20.93 0.13
C LEU A 58 -11.27 22.08 1.13
N HIS A 59 -11.76 23.26 0.72
CA HIS A 59 -11.87 24.40 1.63
C HIS A 59 -12.76 24.11 2.85
N ASN A 60 -13.92 23.50 2.63
CA ASN A 60 -14.85 23.12 3.69
C ASN A 60 -14.26 22.06 4.60
N LEU A 61 -13.51 21.10 4.04
CA LEU A 61 -12.83 20.05 4.80
C LEU A 61 -11.74 20.60 5.70
N LEU A 62 -10.92 21.54 5.18
CA LEU A 62 -9.90 22.20 6.00
C LEU A 62 -10.53 22.97 7.15
N GLN A 63 -11.66 23.64 6.93
CA GLN A 63 -12.40 24.31 8.00
C GLN A 63 -12.97 23.31 9.01
N PHE A 64 -13.59 22.22 8.54
CA PHE A 64 -14.19 21.18 9.39
C PHE A 64 -13.16 20.56 10.33
N PHE A 65 -11.98 20.21 9.82
CA PHE A 65 -10.89 19.65 10.62
C PHE A 65 -10.00 20.69 11.29
N SER A 66 -10.33 21.98 11.16
CA SER A 66 -9.56 23.09 11.76
C SER A 66 -8.09 23.14 11.31
N PHE A 67 -7.79 22.78 10.06
CA PHE A 67 -6.46 22.90 9.47
C PHE A 67 -6.29 24.21 8.71
N SER A 68 -5.16 24.88 8.96
CA SER A 68 -4.81 26.09 8.20
C SER A 68 -4.41 25.74 6.76
N PRO A 69 -4.85 26.51 5.75
CA PRO A 69 -4.38 26.33 4.37
C PRO A 69 -2.85 26.37 4.28
N GLY A 70 -2.27 25.45 3.50
CA GLY A 70 -0.81 25.32 3.32
C GLY A 70 -0.07 24.63 4.47
N SER A 71 -0.75 24.24 5.55
CA SER A 71 -0.17 23.38 6.60
C SER A 71 0.18 21.99 6.04
N PRO A 72 1.12 21.24 6.68
CA PRO A 72 1.42 19.88 6.27
C PRO A 72 0.18 18.96 6.19
N GLN A 73 -0.76 19.12 7.12
CA GLN A 73 -2.02 18.38 7.15
C GLN A 73 -2.94 18.79 6.01
N ALA A 74 -3.03 20.08 5.69
CA ALA A 74 -3.82 20.56 4.55
C ALA A 74 -3.28 20.03 3.22
N ASN A 75 -1.97 20.04 3.04
CA ASN A 75 -1.32 19.49 1.85
C ASN A 75 -1.54 17.96 1.75
N ALA A 76 -1.46 17.24 2.86
CA ALA A 76 -1.75 15.81 2.92
C ALA A 76 -3.19 15.46 2.53
N ILE A 77 -4.17 16.23 3.02
CA ILE A 77 -5.58 16.10 2.62
C ILE A 77 -5.74 16.35 1.13
N GLU A 78 -5.17 17.44 0.63
CA GLU A 78 -5.20 17.79 -0.79
C GLU A 78 -4.61 16.68 -1.67
N ASP A 79 -3.41 16.18 -1.34
CA ASP A 79 -2.73 15.12 -2.08
C ASP A 79 -3.55 13.83 -2.08
N THR A 80 -4.10 13.44 -0.92
CA THR A 80 -4.98 12.26 -0.80
C THR A 80 -6.21 12.40 -1.70
N LEU A 81 -6.94 13.51 -1.63
CA LEU A 81 -8.14 13.72 -2.45
C LEU A 81 -7.81 13.71 -3.94
N ARG A 82 -6.73 14.39 -4.35
CA ARG A 82 -6.27 14.38 -5.75
C ARG A 82 -5.94 12.96 -6.21
N GLN A 83 -5.20 12.19 -5.42
CA GLN A 83 -4.82 10.81 -5.77
C GLN A 83 -6.04 9.89 -5.87
N CYS A 84 -7.00 10.04 -4.97
CA CYS A 84 -8.26 9.30 -4.98
C CYS A 84 -9.09 9.59 -6.24
N GLU A 85 -9.13 10.85 -6.69
CA GLU A 85 -9.91 11.30 -7.85
C GLU A 85 -9.23 11.12 -9.21
N ILE A 86 -7.93 10.81 -9.25
CA ILE A 86 -7.23 10.45 -10.50
C ILE A 86 -8.02 9.32 -11.20
N LYS A 87 -8.11 9.33 -12.53
CA LYS A 87 -8.78 8.25 -13.25
C LYS A 87 -7.93 6.97 -13.19
N PRO A 88 -8.54 5.78 -13.01
CA PRO A 88 -7.80 4.52 -13.05
C PRO A 88 -7.08 4.35 -14.40
N ILE A 89 -5.92 3.69 -14.39
CA ILE A 89 -5.23 3.29 -15.63
C ILE A 89 -6.00 2.16 -16.33
N ILE A 90 -5.62 1.86 -17.59
CA ILE A 90 -6.23 0.75 -18.33
C ILE A 90 -6.02 -0.56 -17.56
N GLY A 91 -7.13 -1.24 -17.25
CA GLY A 91 -7.10 -2.52 -16.53
C GLY A 91 -7.01 -2.39 -15.00
N GLU A 92 -6.99 -1.18 -14.45
CA GLU A 92 -7.10 -0.93 -13.02
C GLU A 92 -8.55 -0.63 -12.62
N THR A 93 -8.96 -1.19 -11.49
CA THR A 93 -10.11 -0.72 -10.72
C THR A 93 -9.58 -0.20 -9.38
N LYS A 94 -9.96 1.02 -8.99
CA LYS A 94 -9.53 1.62 -7.72
C LYS A 94 -10.66 2.34 -7.00
N PHE A 95 -10.52 2.48 -5.69
CA PHE A 95 -11.48 3.11 -4.80
C PHE A 95 -10.77 3.61 -3.54
N CYS A 96 -11.08 4.81 -3.09
CA CYS A 96 -10.65 5.27 -1.76
C CYS A 96 -11.74 4.97 -0.75
N ALA A 97 -11.48 4.01 0.14
CA ALA A 97 -12.37 3.61 1.20
C ALA A 97 -12.18 4.50 2.43
N THR A 98 -13.25 5.18 2.82
CA THR A 98 -13.34 6.04 4.01
C THR A 98 -13.84 5.30 5.25
N SER A 99 -14.22 4.03 5.09
CA SER A 99 -14.75 3.15 6.13
C SER A 99 -14.40 1.68 5.83
N LEU A 100 -14.43 0.81 6.84
CA LEU A 100 -14.17 -0.62 6.64
C LEU A 100 -15.24 -1.25 5.74
N GLU A 101 -16.48 -0.85 5.92
CA GLU A 101 -17.61 -1.36 5.19
C GLU A 101 -17.46 -1.02 3.70
N SER A 102 -17.09 0.23 3.36
CA SER A 102 -16.89 0.63 1.96
C SER A 102 -15.70 -0.09 1.32
N MET A 103 -14.63 -0.35 2.08
CA MET A 103 -13.54 -1.22 1.64
C MET A 103 -14.03 -2.64 1.33
N LEU A 104 -14.81 -3.25 2.23
CA LEU A 104 -15.31 -4.62 2.04
C LEU A 104 -16.27 -4.73 0.85
N ASP A 105 -17.09 -3.72 0.60
CA ASP A 105 -17.96 -3.67 -0.57
C ASP A 105 -17.13 -3.60 -1.86
N PHE A 106 -16.07 -2.80 -1.89
CA PHE A 106 -15.13 -2.77 -3.00
C PHE A 106 -14.45 -4.13 -3.22
N VAL A 107 -13.92 -4.73 -2.15
CA VAL A 107 -13.26 -6.04 -2.18
C VAL A 107 -14.21 -7.13 -2.71
N ARG A 108 -15.48 -7.15 -2.26
CA ARG A 108 -16.52 -8.04 -2.79
C ARG A 108 -16.85 -7.76 -4.25
N GLY A 109 -16.92 -6.50 -4.66
CA GLY A 109 -17.12 -6.11 -6.05
C GLY A 109 -16.00 -6.63 -6.96
N VAL A 110 -14.77 -6.70 -6.44
CA VAL A 110 -13.63 -7.28 -7.14
C VAL A 110 -13.71 -8.82 -7.13
N PHE A 111 -13.87 -9.49 -6.00
CA PHE A 111 -13.82 -10.96 -5.96
C PHE A 111 -15.10 -11.67 -6.41
N GLY A 112 -16.23 -10.97 -6.45
CA GLY A 112 -17.56 -11.56 -6.59
C GLY A 112 -18.22 -11.76 -5.23
N LEU A 113 -19.55 -11.66 -5.18
CA LEU A 113 -20.34 -11.67 -3.95
C LEU A 113 -20.25 -12.99 -3.17
N ASP A 114 -20.06 -14.10 -3.87
CA ASP A 114 -20.01 -15.45 -3.28
C ASP A 114 -18.59 -15.96 -2.99
N SER A 115 -17.57 -15.15 -3.30
CA SER A 115 -16.17 -15.53 -3.15
C SER A 115 -15.69 -15.27 -1.73
N ALA A 116 -15.15 -16.31 -1.09
CA ALA A 116 -14.43 -16.15 0.18
C ALA A 116 -13.05 -15.50 -0.08
N PHE A 117 -12.67 -14.57 0.79
CA PHE A 117 -11.37 -13.88 0.74
C PHE A 117 -10.81 -13.72 2.14
N SER A 118 -9.49 -13.59 2.22
CA SER A 118 -8.75 -13.30 3.45
C SER A 118 -7.81 -12.11 3.24
N VAL A 119 -7.36 -11.53 4.34
CA VAL A 119 -6.37 -10.45 4.34
C VAL A 119 -5.00 -11.01 4.70
N VAL A 120 -3.97 -10.48 4.03
CA VAL A 120 -2.56 -10.72 4.30
C VAL A 120 -1.91 -9.37 4.60
N THR A 121 -1.18 -9.30 5.71
CA THR A 121 -0.51 -8.09 6.18
C THR A 121 0.92 -8.40 6.57
N THR A 122 1.77 -7.38 6.54
CA THR A 122 3.12 -7.46 7.12
C THR A 122 3.01 -7.59 8.63
N THR A 123 3.79 -8.51 9.21
CA THR A 123 3.80 -8.78 10.66
C THR A 123 5.19 -8.52 11.22
N HIS A 124 5.30 -7.59 12.17
CA HIS A 124 6.51 -7.38 12.97
C HIS A 124 6.44 -8.25 14.22
N TYR A 125 7.45 -9.11 14.45
CA TYR A 125 7.49 -10.01 15.60
C TYR A 125 8.22 -9.43 16.82
N THR A 126 8.85 -8.27 16.64
CA THR A 126 9.64 -7.60 17.66
C THR A 126 9.36 -6.10 17.60
N ASP A 127 9.11 -5.48 18.74
CA ASP A 127 8.98 -4.03 18.83
C ASP A 127 10.35 -3.39 18.54
N SER A 128 10.39 -2.62 17.47
CA SER A 128 11.53 -1.83 17.02
C SER A 128 11.01 -0.43 16.78
N TYR A 129 11.83 0.60 16.92
CA TYR A 129 11.49 1.97 16.49
C TYR A 129 12.28 2.39 15.23
N VAL A 130 13.03 1.45 14.65
CA VAL A 130 13.88 1.68 13.48
C VAL A 130 13.04 1.52 12.22
N THR A 131 12.70 2.65 11.60
CA THR A 131 11.87 2.66 10.38
C THR A 131 12.70 2.48 9.10
N PHE A 132 14.01 2.74 9.12
CA PHE A 132 14.90 2.54 7.97
C PHE A 132 16.14 1.75 8.37
N GLN A 133 16.33 0.58 7.75
CA GLN A 133 17.54 -0.23 7.95
C GLN A 133 17.70 -1.26 6.83
N ASN A 134 18.82 -1.97 6.83
CA ASN A 134 18.96 -3.13 5.97
C ASN A 134 18.24 -4.35 6.56
N TYR A 135 17.59 -5.11 5.69
CA TYR A 135 16.99 -6.40 5.99
C TYR A 135 17.60 -7.48 5.12
N THR A 136 17.79 -8.66 5.70
CA THR A 136 18.24 -9.87 4.99
C THR A 136 17.07 -10.84 4.84
N ILE A 137 16.88 -11.38 3.62
CA ILE A 137 15.90 -12.44 3.35
C ILE A 137 16.37 -13.74 3.99
N LEU A 138 15.60 -14.26 4.95
CA LEU A 138 15.97 -15.43 5.76
C LEU A 138 15.62 -16.78 5.14
N GLU A 139 14.57 -16.81 4.31
CA GLU A 139 14.04 -18.01 3.68
C GLU A 139 13.66 -17.71 2.24
N VAL A 140 13.49 -18.76 1.42
CA VAL A 140 12.98 -18.58 0.05
C VAL A 140 11.59 -17.92 0.14
N PRO A 141 11.36 -16.77 -0.51
CA PRO A 141 10.07 -16.09 -0.47
C PRO A 141 8.93 -17.01 -0.92
N ARG A 142 7.84 -17.02 -0.16
CA ARG A 142 6.69 -17.90 -0.42
C ARG A 142 5.62 -17.14 -1.20
N GLU A 143 5.37 -17.57 -2.43
CA GLU A 143 4.27 -17.03 -3.23
C GLU A 143 2.91 -17.45 -2.65
N ILE A 144 1.99 -16.50 -2.56
CA ILE A 144 0.57 -16.73 -2.29
C ILE A 144 -0.13 -16.73 -3.64
N LEU A 145 -0.69 -17.88 -4.04
CA LEU A 145 -1.43 -18.00 -5.28
C LEU A 145 -2.72 -17.18 -5.21
N ALA A 146 -2.67 -15.98 -5.80
CA ALA A 146 -3.75 -15.01 -5.81
C ALA A 146 -3.99 -14.54 -7.26
N PRO A 147 -4.75 -15.29 -8.09
CA PRO A 147 -5.03 -14.92 -9.48
C PRO A 147 -5.76 -13.57 -9.59
N LYS A 148 -6.37 -13.13 -8.49
CA LYS A 148 -6.90 -11.79 -8.28
C LYS A 148 -6.50 -11.34 -6.90
N MET A 149 -6.22 -10.06 -6.73
CA MET A 149 -5.95 -9.47 -5.42
C MET A 149 -6.47 -8.03 -5.36
N VAL A 150 -6.67 -7.52 -4.15
CA VAL A 150 -6.92 -6.11 -3.88
C VAL A 150 -5.85 -5.62 -2.90
N ALA A 151 -5.03 -4.68 -3.33
CA ALA A 151 -4.11 -3.97 -2.46
C ALA A 151 -4.80 -2.72 -1.91
N CYS A 152 -4.67 -2.45 -0.62
CA CYS A 152 -5.18 -1.27 0.05
C CYS A 152 -4.04 -0.59 0.82
N HIS A 153 -3.79 0.68 0.49
CA HIS A 153 -2.72 1.50 1.04
C HIS A 153 -3.29 2.59 1.92
N THR A 154 -2.72 2.80 3.11
CA THR A 154 -3.12 3.90 3.99
C THR A 154 -2.79 5.24 3.33
N MET A 155 -3.75 6.15 3.38
CA MET A 155 -3.61 7.51 2.86
C MET A 155 -3.52 8.51 4.02
N PRO A 156 -2.63 9.50 3.93
CA PRO A 156 -2.58 10.60 4.89
C PRO A 156 -3.91 11.38 4.90
N TYR A 157 -4.71 11.17 5.93
CA TYR A 157 -6.01 11.82 6.10
C TYR A 157 -6.37 11.91 7.60
N PRO A 158 -7.27 12.81 8.04
CA PRO A 158 -7.55 13.02 9.48
C PRO A 158 -8.16 11.81 10.19
N TYR A 159 -8.78 10.91 9.42
CA TYR A 159 -9.21 9.58 9.85
C TYR A 159 -8.67 8.54 8.86
N LEU A 160 -8.77 7.25 9.17
CA LEU A 160 -8.15 6.22 8.34
C LEU A 160 -8.88 6.07 6.99
N VAL A 161 -8.15 6.36 5.91
CA VAL A 161 -8.58 6.19 4.53
C VAL A 161 -7.65 5.22 3.83
N TYR A 162 -8.20 4.31 3.04
CA TYR A 162 -7.41 3.40 2.22
C TYR A 162 -7.60 3.67 0.75
N TYR A 163 -6.51 3.91 0.03
CA TYR A 163 -6.47 3.76 -1.42
C TYR A 163 -6.42 2.27 -1.76
N CYS A 164 -7.54 1.72 -2.20
CA CYS A 164 -7.64 0.32 -2.63
C CYS A 164 -7.63 0.22 -4.15
N HIS A 165 -6.93 -0.76 -4.69
CA HIS A 165 -6.90 -1.02 -6.13
C HIS A 165 -6.66 -2.49 -6.47
N SER A 166 -7.06 -2.86 -7.67
CA SER A 166 -6.87 -4.17 -8.28
C SER A 166 -6.51 -3.99 -9.75
N GLN A 167 -5.54 -4.75 -10.23
CA GLN A 167 -5.12 -4.73 -11.63
C GLN A 167 -5.47 -6.06 -12.30
N LYS A 168 -5.92 -5.99 -13.57
CA LYS A 168 -6.20 -7.16 -14.40
C LYS A 168 -4.94 -7.88 -14.89
N SER A 169 -3.83 -7.16 -15.02
CA SER A 169 -2.54 -7.75 -15.34
C SER A 169 -2.07 -8.69 -14.23
N GLU A 170 -1.12 -9.56 -14.55
CA GLU A 170 -0.56 -10.50 -13.58
C GLU A 170 0.09 -9.74 -12.42
N ASN A 171 -0.32 -10.08 -11.20
CA ASN A 171 0.29 -9.62 -9.96
C ASN A 171 0.68 -10.85 -9.14
N LYS A 172 1.83 -10.76 -8.45
CA LYS A 172 2.29 -11.81 -7.56
C LYS A 172 2.36 -11.29 -6.14
N VAL A 173 1.93 -12.11 -5.17
CA VAL A 173 1.95 -11.77 -3.75
C VAL A 173 2.91 -12.72 -3.05
N PHE A 174 3.82 -12.20 -2.24
CA PHE A 174 4.80 -13.00 -1.51
C PHE A 174 4.76 -12.72 -0.02
N LYS A 175 4.99 -13.77 0.77
CA LYS A 175 5.49 -13.65 2.15
C LYS A 175 7.01 -13.76 2.14
N VAL A 176 7.67 -12.79 2.75
CA VAL A 176 9.13 -12.66 2.77
C VAL A 176 9.60 -12.56 4.22
N PRO A 177 10.19 -13.64 4.79
CA PRO A 177 10.80 -13.59 6.10
C PRO A 177 12.07 -12.73 6.07
N LEU A 178 12.08 -11.64 6.83
CA LEU A 178 13.16 -10.66 6.87
C LEU A 178 13.78 -10.58 8.27
N ARG A 179 15.09 -10.31 8.31
CA ARG A 179 15.82 -9.93 9.53
C ARG A 179 16.54 -8.60 9.35
N GLY A 180 16.21 -7.63 10.20
CA GLY A 180 16.88 -6.35 10.28
C GLY A 180 18.29 -6.47 10.86
N ASP A 181 19.17 -5.53 10.53
CA ASP A 181 20.51 -5.43 11.14
C ASP A 181 20.43 -5.22 12.66
N ASN A 182 19.35 -4.62 13.15
CA ASN A 182 19.03 -4.50 14.59
C ASN A 182 18.53 -5.81 15.24
N GLY A 183 18.39 -6.90 14.47
CA GLY A 183 17.85 -8.18 14.93
C GLY A 183 16.33 -8.32 14.82
N GLU A 184 15.61 -7.27 14.40
CA GLU A 184 14.15 -7.28 14.18
C GLU A 184 13.75 -8.37 13.19
N ARG A 185 12.63 -9.03 13.46
CA ARG A 185 12.06 -10.03 12.56
C ARG A 185 10.73 -9.58 12.02
N VAL A 186 10.60 -9.64 10.70
CA VAL A 186 9.39 -9.22 9.99
C VAL A 186 8.99 -10.33 9.02
N GLU A 187 7.73 -10.77 9.07
CA GLU A 187 7.13 -11.50 7.95
C GLU A 187 6.49 -10.45 7.03
N ALA A 188 7.26 -9.98 6.05
CA ALA A 188 6.84 -8.91 5.16
C ALA A 188 5.96 -9.45 4.03
N VAL A 189 4.93 -8.69 3.67
CA VAL A 189 4.17 -8.91 2.44
C VAL A 189 4.80 -8.06 1.33
N ALA A 190 5.00 -8.68 0.18
CA ALA A 190 5.38 -7.98 -1.04
C ALA A 190 4.39 -8.26 -2.16
N VAL A 191 4.14 -7.26 -2.99
CA VAL A 191 3.43 -7.40 -4.26
C VAL A 191 4.38 -7.06 -5.40
N CYS A 192 4.35 -7.86 -6.45
CA CYS A 192 4.99 -7.59 -7.73
C CYS A 192 3.94 -7.38 -8.81
N HIS A 193 4.00 -6.24 -9.48
CA HIS A 193 3.21 -5.93 -10.66
C HIS A 193 4.02 -6.34 -11.89
N MET A 194 3.57 -7.38 -12.60
CA MET A 194 4.35 -8.01 -13.67
C MET A 194 4.27 -7.25 -15.00
N ASP A 195 3.22 -6.42 -15.17
CA ASP A 195 3.06 -5.51 -16.30
C ASP A 195 2.86 -4.08 -15.78
N THR A 196 3.84 -3.24 -16.05
CA THR A 196 3.87 -1.82 -15.68
C THR A 196 3.70 -0.89 -16.88
N SER A 197 3.35 -1.41 -18.06
CA SER A 197 3.30 -0.66 -19.33
C SER A 197 2.31 0.51 -19.31
N GLN A 198 1.26 0.41 -18.50
CA GLN A 198 0.22 1.44 -18.35
C GLN A 198 0.52 2.45 -17.24
N TRP A 199 1.61 2.29 -16.50
CA TRP A 199 1.94 3.17 -15.38
C TRP A 199 2.50 4.49 -15.89
N SER A 200 2.29 5.56 -15.12
CA SER A 200 2.89 6.87 -15.42
C SER A 200 4.40 6.77 -15.38
N ARG A 201 5.09 7.37 -16.36
CA ARG A 201 6.56 7.50 -16.37
C ARG A 201 7.10 8.19 -15.12
N ASP A 202 6.30 9.04 -14.49
CA ASP A 202 6.67 9.77 -13.28
C ASP A 202 6.46 8.96 -11.99
N HIS A 203 5.99 7.71 -12.08
CA HIS A 203 5.81 6.86 -10.90
C HIS A 203 7.16 6.65 -10.19
N ALA A 204 7.19 6.82 -8.87
CA ALA A 204 8.42 6.86 -8.09
C ALA A 204 9.30 5.61 -8.26
N SER A 205 8.68 4.44 -8.45
CA SER A 205 9.39 3.18 -8.66
C SER A 205 10.36 3.21 -9.84
N PHE A 206 10.04 3.90 -10.94
CA PHE A 206 10.89 3.97 -12.12
C PHE A 206 12.19 4.73 -11.83
N ARG A 207 12.09 5.82 -11.07
CA ARG A 207 13.27 6.56 -10.58
C ARG A 207 14.08 5.75 -9.56
N VAL A 208 13.41 5.07 -8.63
CA VAL A 208 14.08 4.29 -7.58
C VAL A 208 14.84 3.09 -8.16
N LEU A 209 14.25 2.39 -9.12
CA LEU A 209 14.79 1.17 -9.71
C LEU A 209 15.65 1.42 -10.95
N GLY A 210 15.59 2.62 -11.54
CA GLY A 210 16.31 2.94 -12.78
C GLY A 210 15.78 2.20 -14.00
N ILE A 211 14.48 1.91 -14.03
CA ILE A 211 13.79 1.18 -15.12
C ILE A 211 12.68 2.06 -15.73
N GLU A 212 12.13 1.64 -16.88
CA GLU A 212 11.04 2.36 -17.56
C GLU A 212 9.72 1.57 -17.50
N PRO A 213 8.56 2.22 -17.72
CA PRO A 213 7.29 1.52 -17.81
C PRO A 213 7.31 0.39 -18.84
N GLY A 214 6.91 -0.81 -18.42
CA GLY A 214 6.79 -1.98 -19.27
C GLY A 214 8.11 -2.70 -19.59
N THR A 215 9.27 -2.25 -19.07
CA THR A 215 10.53 -2.99 -19.27
C THR A 215 10.67 -4.13 -18.29
N ASP A 216 10.32 -3.89 -17.02
CA ASP A 216 10.52 -4.84 -15.93
C ASP A 216 9.34 -4.80 -14.93
N PRO A 217 9.09 -5.92 -14.22
CA PRO A 217 8.18 -5.95 -13.08
C PRO A 217 8.64 -5.02 -11.97
N VAL A 218 7.69 -4.33 -11.34
CA VAL A 218 7.93 -3.53 -10.13
C VAL A 218 7.37 -4.27 -8.94
N CYS A 219 8.22 -4.55 -7.95
CA CYS A 219 7.80 -5.08 -6.66
C CYS A 219 7.91 -4.02 -5.57
N HIS A 220 7.10 -4.15 -4.53
CA HIS A 220 7.30 -3.39 -3.30
C HIS A 220 6.78 -4.11 -2.07
N PHE A 221 7.40 -3.79 -0.93
CA PHE A 221 6.91 -4.22 0.37
C PHE A 221 5.68 -3.40 0.79
N PHE A 222 4.83 -4.04 1.58
CA PHE A 222 3.69 -3.42 2.24
C PHE A 222 4.08 -3.11 3.68
N PRO A 223 4.00 -1.85 4.13
CA PRO A 223 3.94 -1.51 5.54
C PRO A 223 2.86 -2.28 6.31
N ASP A 224 2.98 -2.32 7.65
CA ASP A 224 2.11 -3.09 8.55
C ASP A 224 0.67 -2.53 8.64
N ASP A 225 0.49 -1.27 8.28
CA ASP A 225 -0.82 -0.60 8.17
C ASP A 225 -1.49 -0.80 6.81
N ASN A 226 -0.82 -1.41 5.83
CA ASN A 226 -1.39 -1.74 4.51
C ASN A 226 -1.94 -3.17 4.45
N LEU A 227 -2.92 -3.38 3.57
CA LEU A 227 -3.65 -4.64 3.47
C LEU A 227 -3.57 -5.21 2.05
N VAL A 228 -3.42 -6.53 1.93
CA VAL A 228 -3.60 -7.26 0.66
C VAL A 228 -4.70 -8.29 0.84
N TRP A 229 -5.80 -8.13 0.14
CA TRP A 229 -6.89 -9.10 0.11
C TRP A 229 -6.64 -10.11 -1.01
N VAL A 230 -6.79 -11.39 -0.70
CA VAL A 230 -6.58 -12.52 -1.62
C VAL A 230 -7.75 -13.50 -1.52
N PRO A 231 -8.05 -14.26 -2.58
CA PRO A 231 -9.07 -15.29 -2.51
C PRO A 231 -8.66 -16.35 -1.48
N GLN A 232 -9.62 -16.81 -0.68
CA GLN A 232 -9.41 -17.95 0.19
C GLN A 232 -9.43 -19.21 -0.67
N ALA A 233 -8.46 -20.11 -0.47
CA ALA A 233 -8.51 -21.41 -1.11
C ALA A 233 -9.80 -22.12 -0.67
N VAL A 234 -10.65 -22.51 -1.63
CA VAL A 234 -11.82 -23.33 -1.34
C VAL A 234 -11.27 -24.68 -0.87
N SER A 235 -11.36 -24.97 0.43
CA SER A 235 -11.11 -26.33 0.90
C SER A 235 -12.17 -27.20 0.23
N SER A 236 -11.76 -27.99 -0.75
CA SER A 236 -12.62 -29.03 -1.31
C SER A 236 -12.82 -30.03 -0.17
N SER A 237 -13.91 -29.90 0.58
CA SER A 237 -14.39 -30.99 1.41
C SER A 237 -14.82 -32.11 0.45
N MET A 238 -13.99 -33.13 0.32
CA MET A 238 -14.42 -34.43 -0.20
C MET A 238 -15.38 -35.09 0.78
#